data_AF-A0A8X6X2W6-F1
#
_entry.id   AF-A0A8X6X2W6-F1
#
_cell.length_a   1.000
_cell.length_b   1.000
_cell.length_c   1.000
_cell.angle_alpha   90.00
_cell.angle_beta   90.00
_cell.angle_gamma   90.00
#
_symmetry.space_group_name_H-M   'P 1'
#
loop_
_entity.id
_entity.type
_entity.pdbx_description
1 polymer ?
#
loop_
_entity_poly.entity_id
_entity_poly.type
_entity_poly.pdbx_seq_one_letter_code
_entity_poly.pdbx_strand_id
1 'polypeptide(L)'
;MKISVENAKSLNMKTCIVTFDQPLYIKSQDITSAICLSDEMFPVVRLDSFHALMSYMGSIGYIMAGSGIKEALSTVYAKNIINHIMSGRAYARAAHAHILLQLALSRLIFDYLLKNNSEFKTLIADETNANIFFLIIPK
;
A
#
# COMPACT_ATOMS: atom_id res chain seq x y z
N MET A 1 15.26 12.92 28.81
CA MET A 1 13.96 12.45 29.35
C MET A 1 13.49 13.21 30.60
N LYS A 2 14.37 13.66 31.52
CA LYS A 2 13.95 14.33 32.78
C LYS A 2 13.07 15.57 32.57
N ILE A 3 13.47 16.45 31.65
CA ILE A 3 12.72 17.67 31.28
C ILE A 3 11.33 17.32 30.72
N SER A 4 11.23 16.30 29.87
CA SER A 4 9.96 15.87 29.28
C SER A 4 8.97 15.36 30.35
N VAL A 5 9.47 14.63 31.34
CA VAL A 5 8.66 14.11 32.47
C VAL A 5 8.21 15.26 33.38
N GLU A 6 9.07 16.23 33.65
CA GLU A 6 8.73 17.42 34.43
C GLU A 6 7.65 18.27 33.74
N ASN A 7 7.74 18.46 32.43
CA ASN A 7 6.72 19.15 31.63
C ASN A 7 5.39 18.37 31.59
N ALA A 8 5.43 17.05 31.48
CA ALA A 8 4.21 16.24 31.53
C ALA A 8 3.51 16.35 32.88
N LYS A 9 4.28 16.39 33.98
CA LYS A 9 3.76 16.59 35.33
C LYS A 9 3.17 17.98 35.53
N SER A 10 3.80 19.04 35.02
CA SER A 10 3.26 20.41 35.14
C SER A 10 1.94 20.59 34.38
N LEU A 11 1.70 19.78 33.35
CA LEU A 11 0.47 19.75 32.56
C LEU A 11 -0.56 18.71 33.07
N ASN A 12 -0.37 18.10 34.24
CA ASN A 12 -1.23 17.04 34.79
C ASN A 12 -1.47 15.85 33.83
N MET A 13 -0.51 15.54 32.96
CA MET A 13 -0.59 14.40 32.06
C MET A 13 -0.28 13.10 32.82
N LYS A 14 -1.16 12.10 32.73
CA LYS A 14 -0.97 10.78 33.36
C LYS A 14 0.19 9.99 32.73
N THR A 15 0.48 10.24 31.45
CA THR A 15 1.51 9.53 30.67
C THR A 15 2.38 10.54 29.94
N CYS A 16 3.71 10.43 30.09
CA CYS A 16 4.68 11.18 29.29
C CYS A 16 4.96 10.43 28.00
N ILE A 17 4.51 10.96 26.86
CA ILE A 17 4.79 10.38 25.54
C ILE A 17 6.06 11.00 24.97
N VAL A 18 7.04 10.16 24.62
CA VAL A 18 8.27 10.57 23.93
C VAL A 18 8.23 9.97 22.53
N THR A 19 8.28 10.82 21.51
CA THR A 19 8.27 10.43 20.10
C THR A 19 9.44 11.09 19.37
N PHE A 20 10.00 10.39 18.39
CA PHE A 20 10.98 10.95 17.45
C PHE A 20 10.30 11.54 16.20
N ASP A 21 9.01 11.25 15.99
CA ASP A 21 8.21 11.76 14.89
C ASP A 21 7.13 12.71 15.44
N GLN A 22 7.51 13.97 15.63
CA GLN A 22 6.63 15.01 16.14
C GLN A 22 5.46 15.33 15.17
N PRO A 23 5.67 15.47 13.85
CA PRO A 23 4.57 15.68 12.91
C PRO A 23 3.48 14.60 12.98
N LEU A 24 3.89 13.33 13.07
CA LEU A 24 2.97 12.19 13.11
C LEU A 24 2.19 12.11 14.43
N TYR A 25 2.85 12.44 15.55
CA TYR A 25 2.19 12.56 16.84
C TYR A 25 1.13 13.65 16.83
N ILE A 26 1.44 14.84 16.30
CA ILE A 26 0.47 15.94 16.19
C ILE A 26 -0.71 15.52 15.32
N LYS A 27 -0.47 14.90 14.15
CA LYS A 27 -1.55 14.42 13.28
C LYS A 27 -2.45 13.40 13.97
N SER A 28 -1.88 12.53 14.81
CA SER A 28 -2.64 11.55 15.60
C SER A 28 -3.50 12.22 16.67
N GLN A 29 -2.99 13.27 17.32
CA GLN A 29 -3.75 14.09 18.27
C GLN A 29 -4.89 14.86 17.57
N ASP A 30 -4.66 15.41 16.37
CA ASP A 30 -5.71 16.04 15.57
C ASP A 30 -6.85 15.05 15.25
N ILE A 31 -6.50 13.83 14.82
CA ILE A 31 -7.50 12.80 14.50
C ILE A 31 -8.26 12.40 15.77
N THR A 32 -7.55 12.20 16.89
CA THR A 32 -8.15 11.81 18.17
C THR A 32 -9.08 12.89 18.71
N SER A 33 -8.71 14.17 18.57
CA SER A 33 -9.53 15.30 19.02
C SER A 33 -10.71 15.59 18.10
N ALA A 34 -10.60 15.30 16.80
CA ALA A 34 -11.69 15.44 15.85
C ALA A 34 -12.77 14.35 15.98
N ILE A 35 -12.40 13.18 16.52
CA ILE A 35 -13.37 12.16 16.88
C ILE A 35 -14.10 12.68 18.12
N CYS A 36 -15.43 12.86 18.02
CA CYS A 36 -16.27 13.11 19.19
C CYS A 36 -16.32 11.80 19.97
N LEU A 37 -15.29 11.57 20.79
CA LEU A 37 -15.13 10.33 21.55
C LEU A 37 -16.30 10.26 22.54
N SER A 38 -17.26 9.37 22.27
CA SER A 38 -17.99 8.77 23.38
C SER A 38 -16.97 8.01 24.23
N ASP A 39 -17.25 7.82 25.52
CA ASP A 39 -16.35 7.14 26.47
C ASP A 39 -15.94 5.70 26.07
N GLU A 40 -16.46 5.16 24.95
CA GLU A 40 -16.30 3.77 24.54
C GLU A 40 -15.32 3.53 23.38
N MET A 41 -14.85 4.55 22.64
CA MET A 41 -13.99 4.32 21.47
C MET A 41 -12.60 4.94 21.62
N PHE A 42 -11.57 4.10 21.79
CA PHE A 42 -10.17 4.54 21.81
C PHE A 42 -9.50 4.29 20.45
N PRO A 43 -9.14 5.34 19.68
CA PRO A 43 -8.46 5.16 18.41
C PRO A 43 -7.03 4.64 18.62
N VAL A 44 -6.71 3.50 18.01
CA VAL A 44 -5.35 2.93 18.00
C VAL A 44 -4.69 3.26 16.65
N VAL A 45 -3.68 4.13 16.69
CA VAL A 45 -2.89 4.47 15.49
C VAL A 45 -1.70 3.52 15.38
N ARG A 46 -1.72 2.62 14.40
CA ARG A 46 -0.60 1.71 14.08
C ARG A 46 0.36 2.36 13.08
N LEU A 47 1.53 2.76 13.56
CA LEU A 47 2.52 3.49 12.76
C LEU A 47 3.58 2.57 12.14
N ASP A 48 3.94 1.47 12.82
CA ASP A 48 5.05 0.59 12.41
C ASP A 48 4.79 -0.14 11.09
N SER A 49 3.52 -0.45 10.79
CA SER A 49 3.15 -1.20 9.59
C SER A 49 3.37 -0.41 8.30
N PHE A 50 3.42 0.93 8.37
CA PHE A 50 3.65 1.75 7.18
C PHE A 50 5.08 1.59 6.63
N HIS A 51 6.07 1.60 7.51
CA HIS A 51 7.47 1.36 7.13
C HIS A 51 7.71 -0.07 6.68
N ALA A 52 7.04 -1.04 7.32
CA ALA A 52 7.06 -2.43 6.86
C ALA A 52 6.50 -2.56 5.43
N LEU A 53 5.39 -1.87 5.13
CA LEU A 53 4.77 -1.89 3.82
C LEU A 53 5.62 -1.17 2.75
N MET A 54 6.23 -0.03 3.08
CA MET A 54 7.21 0.63 2.19
C MET A 54 8.40 -0.28 1.91
N SER A 55 8.92 -0.97 2.93
CA SER A 55 10.03 -1.92 2.78
C SER A 55 9.64 -3.12 1.92
N TYR A 56 8.42 -3.63 2.09
CA TYR A 56 7.85 -4.71 1.27
C TYR A 56 7.73 -4.29 -0.21
N MET A 57 7.21 -3.09 -0.49
CA MET A 57 7.17 -2.57 -1.87
C MET A 57 8.58 -2.41 -2.46
N GLY A 58 9.53 -1.92 -1.64
CA GLY A 58 10.93 -1.84 -2.04
C GLY A 58 11.57 -3.20 -2.31
N SER A 59 11.22 -4.25 -1.55
CA SER A 59 11.75 -5.59 -1.77
C SER A 59 11.22 -6.22 -3.05
N ILE A 60 9.96 -5.98 -3.43
CA ILE A 60 9.43 -6.36 -4.75
C ILE A 60 10.27 -5.71 -5.85
N GLY A 61 10.48 -4.39 -5.77
CA GLY A 61 11.28 -3.68 -6.76
C GLY A 61 12.74 -4.16 -6.83
N TYR A 62 13.32 -4.57 -5.71
CA TYR A 62 14.66 -5.16 -5.64
C TYR A 62 14.71 -6.54 -6.30
N ILE A 63 13.80 -7.45 -5.93
CA ILE A 63 13.73 -8.82 -6.49
C ILE A 63 13.47 -8.78 -7.99
N MET A 64 12.63 -7.84 -8.44
CA MET A 64 12.24 -7.72 -9.84
C MET A 64 13.16 -6.78 -10.65
N ALA A 65 14.32 -6.41 -10.12
CA ALA A 65 15.29 -5.61 -10.87
C ALA A 65 15.73 -6.36 -12.14
N GLY A 66 15.70 -5.67 -13.29
CA GLY A 66 16.05 -6.27 -14.59
C GLY A 66 14.94 -7.07 -15.27
N SER A 67 13.76 -7.19 -14.67
CA SER A 67 12.61 -7.93 -15.24
C SER A 67 11.87 -7.22 -16.38
N GLY A 68 12.21 -5.96 -16.69
CA GLY A 68 11.43 -5.13 -17.62
C GLY A 68 10.31 -4.31 -16.95
N ILE A 69 10.07 -4.49 -15.64
CA ILE A 69 9.00 -3.77 -14.94
C ILE A 69 9.25 -2.26 -14.88
N LYS A 70 10.51 -1.85 -14.79
CA LYS A 70 10.87 -0.43 -14.77
C LYS A 70 10.48 0.25 -16.09
N GLU A 71 10.70 -0.45 -17.19
CA GLU A 71 10.35 -0.05 -18.55
C GLU A 71 8.84 -0.02 -18.73
N ALA A 72 8.12 -1.04 -18.26
CA ALA A 72 6.66 -1.06 -18.25
C ALA A 72 6.07 0.11 -17.46
N LEU A 73 6.58 0.38 -16.26
CA LEU A 73 6.14 1.53 -15.45
C LEU A 73 6.52 2.88 -16.07
N SER A 74 7.54 2.94 -16.91
CA SER A 74 7.92 4.15 -17.66
C SER A 74 6.89 4.56 -18.71
N THR A 75 5.93 3.69 -19.04
CA THR A 75 4.82 4.03 -19.94
C THR A 75 3.73 4.87 -19.27
N VAL A 76 3.63 4.81 -17.94
CA VAL A 76 2.57 5.50 -17.16
C VAL A 76 3.15 6.60 -16.28
N TYR A 77 4.38 6.43 -15.79
CA TYR A 77 5.01 7.36 -14.85
C TYR A 77 6.25 8.01 -15.45
N ALA A 78 6.50 9.27 -15.05
CA ALA A 78 7.71 9.98 -15.41
C ALA A 78 8.97 9.32 -14.80
N LYS A 79 10.05 9.23 -15.59
CA LYS A 79 11.30 8.52 -15.25
C LYS A 79 11.91 8.91 -13.90
N ASN A 80 11.79 10.18 -13.52
CA ASN A 80 12.29 10.70 -12.25
C ASN A 80 11.61 10.06 -11.02
N ILE A 81 10.36 9.62 -11.15
CA ILE A 81 9.58 9.06 -10.03
C ILE A 81 9.76 7.54 -9.90
N ILE A 82 10.14 6.85 -10.98
CA ILE A 82 10.15 5.38 -11.03
C ILE A 82 11.12 4.79 -10.00
N ASN A 83 12.30 5.39 -9.81
CA ASN A 83 13.24 4.91 -8.79
C ASN A 83 12.66 5.02 -7.37
N HIS A 84 11.80 6.03 -7.10
CA HIS A 84 11.11 6.16 -5.82
C HIS A 84 9.95 5.18 -5.67
N ILE A 85 9.29 4.79 -6.78
CA ILE A 85 8.29 3.73 -6.81
C ILE A 85 8.97 2.37 -6.53
N MET A 86 10.02 2.04 -7.27
CA MET A 86 10.75 0.77 -7.16
C MET A 86 11.43 0.57 -5.80
N SER A 87 11.69 1.66 -5.06
CA SER A 87 12.25 1.59 -3.70
C SER A 87 11.19 1.68 -2.60
N GLY A 88 9.91 1.75 -2.94
CA GLY A 88 8.81 1.89 -1.98
C GLY A 88 8.72 3.26 -1.30
N ARG A 89 9.67 4.17 -1.52
CA ARG A 89 9.73 5.51 -0.90
C ARG A 89 8.59 6.43 -1.33
N ALA A 90 8.02 6.20 -2.51
CA ALA A 90 6.81 6.89 -2.95
C ALA A 90 5.58 6.00 -2.74
N TYR A 91 5.31 5.61 -1.48
CA TYR A 91 4.31 4.59 -1.11
C TYR A 91 3.02 4.61 -1.93
N ALA A 92 2.27 5.72 -1.93
CA ALA A 92 0.97 5.79 -2.61
C ALA A 92 1.09 5.52 -4.12
N ARG A 93 2.16 6.05 -4.74
CA ARG A 93 2.47 5.80 -6.15
C ARG A 93 2.96 4.37 -6.38
N ALA A 94 3.74 3.82 -5.45
CA ALA A 94 4.22 2.44 -5.54
C ALA A 94 3.08 1.43 -5.45
N ALA A 95 2.18 1.58 -4.47
CA ALA A 95 0.99 0.75 -4.33
C ALA A 95 0.13 0.78 -5.61
N HIS A 96 -0.16 1.98 -6.11
CA HIS A 96 -0.92 2.13 -7.35
C HIS A 96 -0.20 1.51 -8.56
N ALA A 97 1.10 1.75 -8.71
CA ALA A 97 1.91 1.18 -9.78
C ALA A 97 1.93 -0.35 -9.77
N HIS A 98 2.10 -0.98 -8.60
CA HIS A 98 2.10 -2.44 -8.47
C HIS A 98 0.72 -3.04 -8.76
N ILE A 99 -0.38 -2.37 -8.37
CA ILE A 99 -1.74 -2.81 -8.72
C ILE A 99 -1.97 -2.75 -10.23
N LEU A 100 -1.59 -1.64 -10.89
CA LEU A 100 -1.70 -1.49 -12.34
C LEU A 100 -0.88 -2.56 -13.08
N LEU A 101 0.34 -2.81 -12.61
CA LEU A 101 1.21 -3.83 -13.18
C LEU A 101 0.61 -5.23 -13.04
N GLN A 102 0.09 -5.56 -11.85
CA GLN A 102 -0.57 -6.83 -11.60
C GLN A 102 -1.78 -7.02 -12.52
N LEU A 103 -2.61 -5.98 -12.70
CA LEU A 103 -3.76 -6.02 -13.58
C LEU A 103 -3.35 -6.22 -15.04
N ALA A 104 -2.36 -5.45 -15.51
CA ALA A 104 -1.86 -5.53 -16.88
C ALA A 104 -1.27 -6.92 -17.19
N LEU A 105 -0.42 -7.44 -16.30
CA LEU A 105 0.17 -8.77 -16.44
C LEU A 105 -0.89 -9.87 -16.40
N SER A 106 -1.84 -9.77 -15.47
CA SER A 106 -2.94 -10.72 -15.37
C SER A 106 -3.73 -10.76 -16.68
N ARG A 107 -4.08 -9.59 -17.24
CA ARG A 107 -4.79 -9.51 -18.53
C ARG A 107 -4.00 -10.14 -19.68
N LEU A 108 -2.71 -9.84 -19.78
CA LEU A 108 -1.85 -10.43 -20.83
C LEU A 108 -1.74 -11.95 -20.70
N ILE A 109 -1.60 -12.46 -19.47
CA ILE A 109 -1.55 -13.89 -19.20
C ILE A 109 -2.88 -14.54 -19.54
N PHE A 110 -4.01 -13.94 -19.15
CA PHE A 110 -5.34 -14.47 -19.48
C PHE A 110 -5.58 -14.48 -21.00
N ASP A 111 -5.26 -13.40 -21.70
CA ASP A 111 -5.39 -13.33 -23.16
C ASP A 111 -4.52 -14.40 -23.85
N TYR A 112 -3.31 -14.64 -23.33
CA TYR A 112 -2.42 -15.68 -23.83
C TYR A 112 -2.98 -17.08 -23.58
N LEU A 113 -3.47 -17.35 -22.37
CA LEU A 113 -4.06 -18.64 -22.01
C LEU A 113 -5.34 -18.91 -22.80
N LEU A 114 -6.22 -17.92 -22.95
CA LEU A 114 -7.42 -18.05 -23.78
C LEU A 114 -7.06 -18.39 -25.23
N LYS A 115 -6.03 -17.75 -25.79
CA LYS A 115 -5.64 -18.05 -27.18
C LYS A 115 -5.05 -19.45 -27.32
N ASN A 116 -4.17 -19.85 -26.41
CA ASN A 116 -3.27 -20.99 -26.60
C ASN A 116 -3.63 -22.24 -25.79
N ASN A 117 -4.58 -22.18 -24.87
CA ASN A 117 -4.97 -23.31 -24.02
C ASN A 117 -6.47 -23.62 -24.20
N SER A 118 -6.76 -24.70 -24.92
CA SER A 118 -8.13 -25.19 -25.18
C SER A 118 -8.85 -25.66 -23.91
N GLU A 119 -8.12 -26.26 -22.97
CA GLU A 119 -8.66 -26.72 -21.69
C GLU A 119 -9.06 -25.53 -20.81
N PHE A 120 -8.24 -24.48 -20.80
CA PHE A 120 -8.54 -23.23 -20.12
C PHE A 120 -9.77 -22.53 -20.72
N LYS A 121 -9.91 -22.53 -22.06
CA LYS A 121 -11.12 -22.03 -22.74
C LYS A 121 -12.38 -22.78 -22.29
N THR A 122 -12.33 -24.11 -22.20
CA THR A 122 -13.47 -24.91 -21.78
C THR A 122 -13.82 -24.66 -20.31
N LEU A 123 -12.83 -24.45 -19.44
CA LEU A 123 -13.03 -24.16 -18.02
C LEU A 123 -13.72 -22.81 -17.77
N ILE A 124 -13.39 -21.80 -18.58
CA ILE A 124 -14.00 -20.46 -18.52
C ILE A 124 -15.44 -20.45 -19.06
N ALA A 125 -15.75 -21.31 -20.02
CA ALA A 125 -17.08 -21.41 -20.64
C ALA A 125 -18.14 -22.03 -19.72
N ASP A 126 -17.72 -22.66 -18.61
CA ASP A 126 -18.63 -23.21 -17.61
C ASP A 126 -19.22 -22.08 -16.73
N GLU A 127 -20.55 -21.93 -16.73
CA GLU A 127 -21.27 -20.77 -16.16
C GLU A 127 -21.00 -20.53 -14.66
N THR A 128 -20.51 -21.55 -13.96
CA THR A 128 -20.11 -21.45 -12.54
C THR A 128 -18.81 -20.67 -12.32
N ASN A 129 -17.90 -20.64 -13.31
CA ASN A 129 -16.61 -19.93 -13.23
C ASN A 129 -16.66 -18.53 -13.87
N ALA A 130 -17.61 -18.28 -14.77
CA ALA A 130 -17.74 -17.02 -15.49
C ALA A 130 -17.95 -15.81 -14.56
N ASN A 131 -18.68 -15.98 -13.45
CA ASN A 131 -18.96 -14.89 -12.50
C ASN A 131 -17.74 -14.41 -11.71
N ILE A 132 -16.74 -15.26 -11.49
CA ILE A 132 -15.48 -14.88 -10.81
C ILE A 132 -14.56 -14.10 -11.77
N PHE A 133 -14.59 -14.45 -13.06
CA PHE A 133 -13.71 -13.85 -14.07
C PHE A 133 -14.21 -12.52 -14.65
N PHE A 134 -15.52 -12.30 -14.70
CA PHE A 134 -16.10 -11.02 -15.14
C PHE A 134 -15.76 -9.83 -14.23
N LEU A 135 -15.28 -10.09 -13.00
CA LEU A 135 -14.74 -9.05 -12.11
C LEU A 135 -13.30 -8.63 -12.43
N ILE A 136 -12.54 -9.48 -13.16
CA ILE A 136 -11.11 -9.28 -13.46
C ILE A 136 -10.91 -8.72 -14.88
N ILE A 137 -11.84 -8.99 -15.80
CA ILE A 137 -11.79 -8.50 -17.18
C ILE A 137 -12.76 -7.31 -17.31
N PRO A 138 -12.28 -6.05 -17.26
CA PRO A 138 -13.13 -4.92 -17.59
C PRO A 138 -13.41 -4.94 -19.10
N LYS A 139 -14.68 -4.70 -19.45
CA LYS A 139 -15.18 -4.57 -20.83
C LYS A 139 -14.32 -3.63 -21.67
#